data_AF-A0A7X9A905-F1
#
_entry.id   AF-A0A7X9A905-F1
#
_cell.length_a   1.000
_cell.length_b   1.000
_cell.length_c   1.000
_cell.angle_alpha   90.00
_cell.angle_beta   90.00
_cell.angle_gamma   90.00
#
_symmetry.space_group_name_H-M   'P 1'
#
loop_
_entity.id
_entity.type
_entity.pdbx_description
1 polymer ?
#
loop_
_entity_poly.entity_id
_entity_poly.type
_entity_poly.pdbx_seq_one_letter_code
_entity_poly.pdbx_strand_id
1 'polypeptide(L)'
;LDEYVLNQSRHVVWTYGPGIIHDRRWNPEHVKEICGTDFGTPGISKVEKQNWTSVYVYNPDTVTVENLRDIARDAGVLLYCSQPRPVYANERLVAVHTAEVETLKISFPRKCALITELFSGRQYRNTDRLEVTSNGADTWLFRLE
;
A
#
# COMPACT_ATOMS: atom_id res chain seq x y z
N LEU A 1 16.69 14.51 5.56
CA LEU A 1 15.77 13.39 5.28
C LEU A 1 15.52 12.56 6.54
N ASP A 2 16.56 12.31 7.33
CA ASP A 2 16.52 11.54 8.58
C ASP A 2 15.56 12.09 9.64
N GLU A 3 15.44 13.41 9.74
CA GLU A 3 14.52 14.05 10.69
C GLU A 3 13.04 13.86 10.33
N TYR A 4 12.71 13.82 9.04
CA TYR A 4 11.31 13.92 8.59
C TYR A 4 10.74 12.65 7.94
N VAL A 5 11.58 11.83 7.29
CA VAL A 5 11.15 10.72 6.43
C VAL A 5 11.83 9.40 6.80
N LEU A 6 13.15 9.40 6.97
CA LEU A 6 13.95 8.18 7.17
C LEU A 6 14.00 7.79 8.65
N ASN A 7 12.83 7.59 9.24
CA ASN A 7 12.67 7.32 10.66
C ASN A 7 11.36 6.58 10.96
N GLN A 8 11.08 6.35 12.25
CA GLN A 8 9.80 5.85 12.75
C GLN A 8 9.33 4.54 12.09
N SER A 9 10.26 3.64 11.82
CA SER A 9 10.03 2.34 11.21
C SER A 9 9.33 2.39 9.85
N ARG A 10 9.40 3.53 9.16
CA ARG A 10 8.78 3.72 7.84
C ARG A 10 9.49 2.93 6.76
N HIS A 11 8.75 2.57 5.72
CA HIS A 11 9.31 2.03 4.49
C HIS A 11 9.33 3.14 3.45
N VAL A 12 10.50 3.39 2.87
CA VAL A 12 10.70 4.45 1.88
C VAL A 12 11.01 3.80 0.54
N VAL A 13 10.13 4.03 -0.43
CA VAL A 13 10.28 3.50 -1.78
C VAL A 13 11.03 4.50 -2.63
N TRP A 14 12.11 4.02 -3.22
CA TRP A 14 13.01 4.76 -4.07
C TRP A 14 12.91 4.23 -5.51
N THR A 15 12.75 5.13 -6.48
CA THR A 15 12.70 4.75 -7.90
C THR A 15 13.89 5.32 -8.67
N TYR A 16 14.41 4.53 -9.61
CA TYR A 16 15.48 4.91 -10.54
C TYR A 16 16.81 5.30 -9.88
N GLY A 17 17.14 6.60 -9.80
CA GLY A 17 18.44 7.09 -9.31
C GLY A 17 18.32 8.15 -8.22
N PRO A 18 17.85 7.80 -7.00
CA PRO A 18 17.77 8.74 -5.89
C PRO A 18 19.16 9.29 -5.53
N GLY A 19 19.30 10.61 -5.56
CA GLY A 19 20.57 11.28 -5.25
C GLY A 19 21.70 11.03 -6.25
N ILE A 20 21.42 10.47 -7.43
CA ILE A 20 22.47 10.11 -8.41
C ILE A 20 23.25 11.33 -8.95
N ILE A 21 22.64 12.51 -8.91
CA ILE A 21 23.37 13.77 -9.09
C ILE A 21 23.73 14.30 -7.70
N HIS A 22 24.99 14.13 -7.32
CA HIS A 22 25.54 14.59 -6.05
C HIS A 22 26.77 15.47 -6.31
N ASP A 23 26.90 16.60 -5.61
CA ASP A 23 27.97 17.58 -5.83
C ASP A 23 28.19 17.96 -7.30
N ARG A 24 27.07 18.16 -8.03
CA ARG A 24 27.03 18.53 -9.46
C ARG A 24 27.66 17.49 -10.39
N ARG A 25 27.79 16.24 -9.95
CA ARG A 25 28.35 15.13 -10.73
C ARG A 25 27.40 13.95 -10.74
N TRP A 26 27.48 13.16 -11.80
CA TRP A 26 26.89 11.84 -11.86
C TRP A 26 27.67 10.90 -10.92
N ASN A 27 27.02 10.43 -9.86
CA ASN A 27 27.61 9.59 -8.83
C ASN A 27 26.68 8.40 -8.48
N PRO A 28 26.81 7.26 -9.18
CA PRO A 28 26.04 6.04 -8.88
C PRO A 28 26.28 5.47 -7.49
N GLU A 29 27.47 5.65 -6.90
CA GLU A 29 27.77 5.15 -5.55
C GLU A 29 26.92 5.85 -4.48
N HIS A 30 26.53 7.11 -4.73
CA HIS A 30 25.64 7.83 -3.81
C HIS A 30 24.24 7.20 -3.72
N VAL A 31 23.79 6.50 -4.77
CA VAL A 31 22.54 5.72 -4.72
C VAL A 31 22.69 4.59 -3.69
N LYS A 32 23.84 3.92 -3.65
CA LYS A 32 24.13 2.86 -2.68
C LYS A 32 24.19 3.41 -1.25
N GLU A 33 24.78 4.58 -1.05
CA GLU A 33 24.82 5.24 0.26
C GLU A 33 23.41 5.47 0.81
N ILE A 34 22.51 6.06 -0.01
CA ILE A 34 21.12 6.34 0.37
C ILE A 34 20.31 5.05 0.50
N CYS A 35 20.29 4.23 -0.55
CA CYS A 35 19.35 3.12 -0.70
C CYS A 35 19.85 1.83 -0.02
N GLY A 36 21.15 1.70 0.20
CA GLY A 36 21.79 0.47 0.67
C GLY A 36 22.04 -0.59 -0.41
N THR A 37 21.80 -0.28 -1.68
CA THR A 37 21.99 -1.20 -2.81
C THR A 37 22.51 -0.47 -4.04
N ASP A 38 23.21 -1.18 -4.92
CA ASP A 38 23.85 -0.58 -6.09
C ASP A 38 22.81 -0.05 -7.09
N PHE A 39 23.13 1.09 -7.73
CA PHE A 39 22.34 1.61 -8.83
C PHE A 39 22.20 0.57 -9.95
N GLY A 40 20.98 0.39 -10.46
CA GLY A 40 20.73 -0.59 -11.53
C GLY A 40 20.47 -2.02 -11.03
N THR A 41 20.46 -2.26 -9.71
CA THR A 41 20.11 -3.57 -9.15
C THR A 41 18.72 -4.01 -9.67
N PRO A 42 18.61 -5.18 -10.35
CA PRO A 42 17.33 -5.65 -10.89
C PRO A 42 16.32 -6.01 -9.79
N GLY A 43 15.04 -5.82 -10.08
CA GLY A 43 13.95 -6.16 -9.16
C GLY A 43 13.80 -5.17 -8.01
N ILE A 44 13.29 -5.66 -6.88
CA ILE A 44 13.01 -4.87 -5.68
C ILE A 44 13.99 -5.28 -4.59
N SER A 45 14.81 -4.34 -4.15
CA SER A 45 15.76 -4.54 -3.06
C SER A 45 15.21 -3.95 -1.77
N LYS A 46 15.20 -4.73 -0.70
CA LYS A 46 14.78 -4.27 0.64
C LYS A 46 15.99 -4.33 1.56
N VAL A 47 16.35 -3.18 2.14
CA VAL A 47 17.49 -3.05 3.05
C VAL A 47 16.99 -2.46 4.36
N GLU A 48 17.11 -3.23 5.44
CA GLU A 48 16.88 -2.70 6.78
C GLU A 48 17.96 -1.67 7.12
N LYS A 49 17.51 -0.48 7.49
CA LYS A 49 18.34 0.58 8.06
C LYS A 49 17.97 0.69 9.55
N GLN A 50 18.71 1.48 10.31
CA GLN A 50 18.60 1.51 11.78
C GLN A 50 17.16 1.59 12.31
N ASN A 51 16.36 2.54 11.81
CA ASN A 51 14.99 2.78 12.28
C ASN A 51 13.99 3.03 11.13
N TRP A 52 14.29 2.55 9.93
CA TRP A 52 13.46 2.61 8.73
C TRP A 52 13.90 1.54 7.74
N THR A 53 13.11 1.29 6.70
CA THR A 53 13.42 0.32 5.66
C THR A 53 13.54 1.01 4.31
N SER A 54 14.66 0.79 3.63
CA SER A 54 14.87 1.23 2.25
C SER A 54 14.32 0.18 1.28
N VAL A 55 13.45 0.60 0.36
CA VAL A 55 12.92 -0.25 -0.71
C VAL A 55 13.32 0.39 -2.04
N TYR A 56 14.29 -0.20 -2.73
CA TYR A 56 14.81 0.32 -3.99
C TYR A 56 14.29 -0.44 -5.20
N VAL A 57 13.88 0.32 -6.20
CA VAL A 57 13.43 -0.16 -7.50
C VAL A 57 14.13 0.63 -8.59
N TYR A 58 15.04 0.00 -9.33
CA TYR A 58 15.69 0.68 -10.44
C TYR A 58 14.73 1.02 -11.57
N ASN A 59 13.92 0.05 -12.02
CA ASN A 59 12.94 0.25 -13.08
C ASN A 59 11.51 0.16 -12.52
N PRO A 60 10.80 1.29 -12.32
CA PRO A 60 9.44 1.25 -11.78
C PRO A 60 8.44 0.52 -12.69
N ASP A 61 8.72 0.43 -14.00
CA ASP A 61 7.85 -0.27 -14.95
C ASP A 61 7.80 -1.79 -14.71
N THR A 62 8.76 -2.35 -13.95
CA THR A 62 8.77 -3.77 -13.60
C THR A 62 8.03 -4.07 -12.30
N VAL A 63 7.50 -3.06 -11.60
CA VAL A 63 6.79 -3.25 -10.33
C VAL A 63 5.35 -3.64 -10.59
N THR A 64 4.93 -4.78 -10.04
CA THR A 64 3.54 -5.22 -10.12
C THR A 64 2.69 -4.64 -8.99
N VAL A 65 1.36 -4.74 -9.11
CA VAL A 65 0.44 -4.34 -8.04
C VAL A 65 0.67 -5.18 -6.78
N GLU A 66 0.96 -6.46 -6.93
CA GLU A 66 1.27 -7.39 -5.85
C GLU A 66 2.53 -6.95 -5.11
N ASN A 67 3.57 -6.52 -5.82
CA ASN A 67 4.77 -5.98 -5.21
C ASN A 67 4.48 -4.75 -4.32
N LEU A 68 3.68 -3.80 -4.81
CA LEU A 68 3.28 -2.64 -4.01
C LEU A 68 2.46 -3.05 -2.78
N ARG A 69 1.58 -4.04 -2.93
CA ARG A 69 0.77 -4.58 -1.81
C ARG A 69 1.64 -5.30 -0.78
N ASP A 70 2.67 -6.02 -1.20
CA ASP A 70 3.64 -6.66 -0.31
C ASP A 70 4.41 -5.59 0.48
N ILE A 71 4.94 -4.56 -0.19
CA ILE A 71 5.64 -3.45 0.45
C ILE A 71 4.73 -2.74 1.48
N ALA A 72 3.47 -2.47 1.12
CA ALA A 72 2.50 -1.85 2.01
C ALA A 72 2.20 -2.72 3.24
N ARG A 73 2.00 -4.03 3.05
CA ARG A 73 1.79 -4.99 4.16
C ARG A 73 3.00 -5.06 5.08
N ASP A 74 4.20 -5.13 4.52
CA ASP A 74 5.45 -5.14 5.28
C ASP A 74 5.66 -3.85 6.08
N ALA A 75 5.11 -2.73 5.60
CA ALA A 75 5.12 -1.44 6.29
C ALA A 75 4.01 -1.29 7.35
N GLY A 76 3.18 -2.33 7.54
CA GLY A 76 2.05 -2.30 8.47
C GLY A 76 0.85 -1.49 7.98
N VAL A 77 0.80 -1.14 6.69
CA VAL A 77 -0.34 -0.43 6.10
C VAL A 77 -1.54 -1.37 5.98
N LEU A 78 -2.71 -0.88 6.38
CA LEU A 78 -3.97 -1.60 6.17
C LEU A 78 -4.30 -1.65 4.67
N LEU A 79 -4.50 -2.85 4.15
CA LEU A 79 -5.16 -3.07 2.86
C LEU A 79 -6.65 -3.28 3.09
N TYR A 80 -7.48 -2.34 2.61
CA TYR A 80 -8.93 -2.39 2.76
C TYR A 80 -9.57 -3.59 2.07
N CYS A 81 -8.98 -4.10 0.99
CA CYS A 81 -9.51 -5.21 0.21
C CYS A 81 -8.45 -6.30 0.03
N SER A 82 -8.87 -7.56 0.15
CA SER A 82 -8.00 -8.73 -0.04
C SER A 82 -7.41 -8.84 -1.44
N GLN A 83 -8.09 -8.27 -2.45
CA GLN A 83 -7.65 -8.26 -3.85
C GLN A 83 -7.26 -6.85 -4.32
N PRO A 84 -6.49 -6.72 -5.41
CA PRO A 84 -6.12 -5.44 -6.03
C PRO A 84 -7.32 -4.81 -6.77
N ARG A 85 -8.35 -4.44 -6.02
CA ARG A 85 -9.55 -3.79 -6.55
C ARG A 85 -9.50 -2.27 -6.34
N PRO A 86 -10.19 -1.48 -7.18
CA PRO A 86 -10.41 -0.07 -6.91
C PRO A 86 -11.08 0.11 -5.54
N VAL A 87 -10.45 0.93 -4.70
CA VAL A 87 -10.95 1.28 -3.37
C VAL A 87 -10.95 2.79 -3.22
N TYR A 88 -12.05 3.33 -2.70
CA TYR A 88 -12.10 4.65 -2.09
C TYR A 88 -12.25 4.48 -0.58
N ALA A 89 -11.48 5.22 0.21
CA ALA A 89 -11.61 5.18 1.66
C ALA A 89 -11.32 6.55 2.28
N ASN A 90 -12.11 6.90 3.30
CA ASN A 90 -11.86 8.02 4.20
C ASN A 90 -12.26 7.61 5.64
N GLU A 91 -12.34 8.57 6.55
CA GLU A 91 -12.68 8.32 7.97
C GLU A 91 -14.04 7.61 8.18
N ARG A 92 -15.01 7.85 7.29
CA ARG A 92 -16.41 7.42 7.46
C ARG A 92 -16.95 6.54 6.33
N LEU A 93 -16.29 6.51 5.18
CA LEU A 93 -16.77 5.83 3.98
C LEU A 93 -15.69 4.93 3.40
N VAL A 94 -16.09 3.73 2.98
CA VAL A 94 -15.25 2.82 2.20
C VAL A 94 -16.06 2.28 1.04
N ALA A 95 -15.56 2.44 -0.19
CA ALA A 95 -16.15 1.85 -1.37
C ALA A 95 -15.19 0.84 -2.01
N VAL A 96 -15.72 -0.29 -2.45
CA VAL A 96 -14.97 -1.31 -3.18
C VAL A 96 -15.75 -1.67 -4.43
N HIS A 97 -15.07 -1.66 -5.58
CA HIS A 97 -15.66 -2.04 -6.86
C HIS A 97 -14.97 -3.28 -7.43
N THR A 98 -15.73 -4.17 -8.05
CA THR A 98 -15.17 -5.25 -8.86
C THR A 98 -15.97 -5.43 -10.14
N ALA A 99 -15.30 -5.89 -11.20
CA ALA A 99 -15.91 -6.35 -12.43
C ALA A 99 -16.05 -7.90 -12.46
N GLU A 100 -15.49 -8.59 -11.46
CA GLU A 100 -15.29 -10.03 -11.46
C GLU A 100 -16.35 -10.77 -10.63
N VAL A 101 -16.60 -12.04 -10.98
CA VAL A 101 -17.29 -12.99 -10.11
C VAL A 101 -16.30 -13.47 -9.04
N GLU A 102 -16.42 -12.96 -7.82
CA GLU A 102 -15.47 -13.27 -6.76
C GLU A 102 -16.04 -13.04 -5.36
N THR A 103 -15.29 -13.51 -4.35
CA THR A 103 -15.52 -13.18 -2.95
C THR A 103 -14.35 -12.35 -2.42
N LEU A 104 -14.66 -11.17 -1.88
CA LEU A 104 -13.70 -10.20 -1.36
C LEU A 104 -13.81 -10.11 0.16
N LYS A 105 -12.65 -10.06 0.83
CA LYS A 105 -12.57 -9.72 2.24
C LYS A 105 -12.24 -8.24 2.36
N ILE A 106 -13.09 -7.52 3.08
CA ILE A 106 -12.94 -6.10 3.34
C ILE A 106 -12.53 -5.90 4.78
N SER A 107 -11.48 -5.11 5.02
CA SER A 107 -10.95 -4.78 6.35
C SER A 107 -11.04 -3.27 6.59
N PHE A 108 -11.34 -2.88 7.83
CA PHE A 108 -11.50 -1.50 8.27
C PHE A 108 -10.41 -1.14 9.30
N PRO A 109 -10.01 0.14 9.40
CA PRO A 109 -8.93 0.56 10.29
C PRO A 109 -9.28 0.47 11.78
N ARG A 110 -10.57 0.29 12.10
CA ARG A 110 -11.07 0.15 13.46
C ARG A 110 -12.26 -0.79 13.51
N LYS A 111 -12.48 -1.38 14.67
CA LYS A 111 -13.74 -2.05 15.00
C LYS A 111 -14.85 -1.00 15.06
N CYS A 112 -15.82 -1.12 14.18
CA CYS A 112 -16.96 -0.21 14.08
C CYS A 112 -18.12 -0.77 14.91
N ALA A 113 -18.87 0.11 15.57
CA ALA A 113 -20.08 -0.28 16.29
C ALA A 113 -21.17 -0.67 15.28
N LEU A 114 -21.24 0.06 14.16
CA LEU A 114 -22.15 -0.21 13.06
C LEU A 114 -21.45 0.08 11.72
N ILE A 115 -21.63 -0.83 10.77
CA ILE A 115 -21.27 -0.65 9.37
C ILE A 115 -22.56 -0.83 8.56
N THR A 116 -22.90 0.16 7.75
CA THR A 116 -24.06 0.09 6.85
C THR A 116 -23.58 0.06 5.41
N GLU A 117 -23.93 -0.98 4.68
CA GLU A 117 -23.81 -0.99 3.22
C GLU A 117 -24.97 -0.14 2.65
N LEU A 118 -24.63 0.96 1.99
CA LEU A 118 -25.57 2.05 1.71
C LEU A 118 -26.51 1.76 0.54
N PHE A 119 -26.21 0.81 -0.34
CA PHE A 119 -27.11 0.48 -1.45
C PHE A 119 -28.22 -0.50 -1.04
N SER A 120 -27.89 -1.53 -0.27
CA SER A 120 -28.82 -2.55 0.23
C SER A 120 -29.44 -2.19 1.58
N GLY A 121 -28.83 -1.26 2.33
CA GLY A 121 -29.19 -0.96 3.71
C GLY A 121 -28.75 -2.04 4.72
N ARG A 122 -27.98 -3.05 4.29
CA ARG A 122 -27.53 -4.14 5.17
C ARG A 122 -26.60 -3.61 6.24
N GLN A 123 -26.80 -4.09 7.47
CA GLN A 123 -26.05 -3.66 8.64
C GLN A 123 -25.19 -4.78 9.23
N TYR A 124 -24.02 -4.39 9.71
CA TYR A 124 -23.07 -5.26 10.40
C TYR A 124 -22.62 -4.57 11.68
N ARG A 125 -22.60 -5.29 12.80
CA ARG A 125 -22.34 -4.72 14.13
C ARG A 125 -21.06 -5.27 14.72
N ASN A 126 -20.36 -4.44 15.48
CA ASN A 126 -19.19 -4.83 16.30
C ASN A 126 -18.12 -5.60 15.50
N THR A 127 -17.78 -5.12 14.30
CA THR A 127 -16.79 -5.76 13.42
C THR A 127 -15.87 -4.72 12.77
N ASP A 128 -14.67 -5.16 12.40
CA ASP A 128 -13.69 -4.46 11.57
C ASP A 128 -13.46 -5.18 10.22
N ARG A 129 -14.20 -6.25 9.94
CA ARG A 129 -14.05 -7.06 8.73
C ARG A 129 -15.38 -7.54 8.20
N LEU A 130 -15.45 -7.67 6.88
CA LEU A 130 -16.59 -8.19 6.15
C LEU A 130 -16.13 -9.10 5.01
N GLU A 131 -17.03 -9.98 4.58
CA GLU A 131 -16.91 -10.74 3.35
C GLU A 131 -18.10 -10.40 2.45
N VAL A 132 -17.81 -10.08 1.19
CA VAL A 132 -18.82 -9.76 0.18
C VAL A 132 -18.56 -10.60 -1.07
N THR A 133 -19.64 -11.02 -1.73
CA THR A 133 -19.58 -11.85 -2.92
C THR A 133 -20.28 -11.14 -4.06
N SER A 134 -19.61 -11.07 -5.21
CA SER A 134 -20.19 -10.58 -6.45
C SER A 134 -20.47 -11.74 -7.41
N ASN A 135 -21.54 -11.60 -8.19
CA ASN A 135 -21.86 -12.45 -9.33
C ASN A 135 -21.51 -11.78 -10.69
N GLY A 136 -20.71 -10.71 -10.68
CA GLY A 136 -20.28 -9.97 -11.87
C GLY A 136 -19.73 -8.59 -11.52
N ALA A 137 -20.10 -7.56 -12.28
CA ALA A 137 -19.77 -6.19 -11.90
C ALA A 137 -20.62 -5.72 -10.71
N ASP A 138 -19.98 -5.29 -9.64
CA ASP A 138 -20.66 -4.83 -8.41
C ASP A 138 -19.86 -3.75 -7.67
N THR A 139 -20.54 -2.94 -6.86
CA THR A 139 -19.95 -1.90 -6.01
C THR A 139 -20.61 -1.91 -4.66
N TRP A 140 -19.81 -1.98 -3.60
CA TRP A 140 -20.29 -1.78 -2.23
C TRP A 140 -19.81 -0.45 -1.70
N LEU A 141 -20.70 0.28 -1.01
CA LEU A 141 -20.37 1.52 -0.31
C LEU A 141 -20.75 1.39 1.16
N PHE A 142 -19.75 1.32 2.04
CA PHE A 142 -19.93 1.19 3.47
C PHE A 142 -19.79 2.53 4.18
N ARG A 143 -20.74 2.83 5.06
CA ARG A 143 -20.61 3.88 6.09
C ARG A 143 -20.16 3.26 7.41
N LEU A 144 -19.13 3.83 8.01
CA LEU A 144 -18.50 3.39 9.24
C LEU A 144 -18.92 4.28 10.41
N GLU A 145 -19.47 3.67 11.47
CA GLU A 145 -19.88 4.32 12.71
C GLU A 145 -19.15 3.68 13.91
#